data_AF-A0A7K7FUJ0-F1
#
_entry.id   AF-A0A7K7FUJ0-F1
#
_cell.length_a   1.000
_cell.length_b   1.000
_cell.length_c   1.000
_cell.angle_alpha   90.00
_cell.angle_beta   90.00
_cell.angle_gamma   90.00
#
_symmetry.space_group_name_H-M   'P 1'
#
loop_
_entity.id
_entity.type
_entity.pdbx_description
1 polymer ?
#
loop_
_entity_poly.entity_id
_entity_poly.type
_entity_poly.pdbx_seq_one_letter_code
_entity_poly.pdbx_strand_id
1 'polypeptide(L)'
;MGNSSLWDDLNSTCSNAGNSCYLDNSMRFNLTFQEQAADFYIVLPVIYSVICAVGLTGNTAVIYVILKAPKMKTVTNMFILNLAIADDLFTLVLPINIAEHLLHYWPFGEVLCKVILSIDHYNIFSSIYFLTVMSIDRYLVVLATVRSKRMPHRTYRAARIVSLCVWILVTIIVLPFIIFANVYIDDLEIKSCGLNFPKPERFWFKASRIYTLILGFAIPVSTICILYIMMLYKLRNMHLNSNAKALDKAKKKVTIMVFIVLAVCLFCWTPFHLSTIVALTTDLPQTSMVIGISYFITSLSYANSCLNPFLYAFLDDSFRKSFRKMLECRTS
;
A
#
# COMPACT_ATOMS: atom_id res chain seq x y z
N MET A 1 -34.32 27.65 -15.44
CA MET A 1 -33.51 28.84 -15.77
C MET A 1 -32.23 28.70 -14.96
N GLY A 2 -31.10 28.21 -15.43
CA GLY A 2 -30.56 27.91 -16.74
C GLY A 2 -29.05 28.04 -16.49
N ASN A 3 -28.35 26.92 -16.31
CA ASN A 3 -26.90 26.89 -16.12
C ASN A 3 -26.25 27.46 -17.38
N SER A 4 -25.91 28.74 -17.40
CA SER A 4 -24.96 29.27 -18.37
C SER A 4 -23.59 28.77 -17.95
N SER A 5 -22.99 28.00 -18.84
CA SER A 5 -21.60 27.59 -18.69
C SER A 5 -20.72 28.82 -18.88
N LEU A 6 -19.56 28.89 -18.21
CA LEU A 6 -18.57 29.97 -18.40
C LEU A 6 -18.20 30.18 -19.90
N TRP A 7 -18.39 29.13 -20.70
CA TRP A 7 -18.31 29.14 -22.17
C TRP A 7 -19.31 30.07 -22.86
N ASP A 8 -20.53 30.19 -22.34
CA ASP A 8 -21.58 31.05 -22.89
C ASP A 8 -21.27 32.54 -22.64
N ASP A 9 -20.71 32.85 -21.47
CA ASP A 9 -20.26 34.21 -21.13
C ASP A 9 -19.05 34.65 -21.99
N LEU A 10 -18.11 33.75 -22.27
CA LEU A 10 -16.99 33.98 -23.19
C LEU A 10 -17.44 34.18 -24.64
N ASN A 11 -18.45 33.43 -25.11
CA ASN A 11 -19.01 33.60 -26.46
C ASN A 11 -19.79 34.92 -26.61
N SER A 12 -20.49 35.35 -25.55
CA SER A 12 -21.18 36.65 -25.54
C SER A 12 -20.20 37.82 -25.62
N THR A 13 -19.01 37.66 -25.04
CA THR A 13 -17.94 38.66 -25.06
C THR A 13 -17.18 38.67 -26.41
N CYS A 14 -16.98 37.52 -27.05
CA CYS A 14 -16.35 37.42 -28.38
C CYS A 14 -17.29 37.82 -29.54
N SER A 15 -18.62 37.81 -29.36
CA SER A 15 -19.57 38.20 -30.43
C SER A 15 -19.62 39.71 -30.71
N ASN A 16 -19.23 40.54 -29.74
CA ASN A 16 -19.21 42.01 -29.89
C ASN A 16 -17.86 42.57 -30.40
N ALA A 17 -16.83 41.73 -30.52
CA ALA A 17 -15.51 42.13 -31.02
C ALA A 17 -15.29 41.50 -32.40
N GLY A 18 -15.53 42.26 -33.46
CA GLY A 18 -15.37 41.84 -34.85
C GLY A 18 -13.93 41.57 -35.32
N ASN A 19 -13.06 40.96 -34.50
CA ASN A 19 -11.73 40.51 -34.89
C ASN A 19 -11.29 39.30 -34.05
N SER A 20 -10.74 38.28 -34.73
CA SER A 20 -10.16 37.02 -34.22
C SER A 20 -9.82 36.99 -32.72
N CYS A 21 -10.58 36.25 -31.93
CA CYS A 21 -10.25 35.92 -30.53
C CYS A 21 -9.03 34.97 -30.51
N TYR A 22 -7.81 35.52 -30.44
CA TYR A 22 -6.62 34.75 -30.07
C TYR A 22 -6.64 34.54 -28.56
N LEU A 23 -7.11 33.36 -28.11
CA LEU A 23 -6.92 32.91 -26.74
C LEU A 23 -5.41 32.87 -26.44
N ASP A 24 -4.95 33.76 -25.57
CA ASP A 24 -3.56 33.82 -25.11
C ASP A 24 -3.15 32.46 -24.52
N ASN A 25 -1.91 32.03 -24.77
CA ASN A 25 -1.39 30.75 -24.31
C ASN A 25 -1.41 30.65 -22.77
N SER A 26 -1.26 31.77 -22.06
CA SER A 26 -1.42 31.86 -20.60
C SER A 26 -2.85 31.51 -20.15
N MET A 27 -3.85 32.04 -20.86
CA MET A 27 -5.27 31.84 -20.53
C MET A 27 -5.73 30.42 -20.88
N ARG A 28 -5.24 29.87 -22.01
CA ARG A 28 -5.43 28.46 -22.36
C ARG A 28 -4.77 27.52 -21.36
N PHE A 29 -3.55 27.81 -20.94
CA PHE A 29 -2.84 27.04 -19.91
C PHE A 29 -3.58 27.07 -18.57
N ASN A 30 -4.06 28.24 -18.13
CA ASN A 30 -4.85 28.38 -16.90
C ASN A 30 -6.19 27.64 -16.96
N LEU A 31 -6.90 27.69 -18.10
CA LEU A 31 -8.13 26.94 -18.30
C LEU A 31 -7.88 25.42 -18.24
N THR A 32 -6.86 24.92 -18.94
CA THR A 32 -6.49 23.49 -18.88
C THR A 32 -5.97 23.08 -17.51
N PHE A 33 -5.27 23.97 -16.81
CA PHE A 33 -4.77 23.73 -15.45
C PHE A 33 -5.94 23.58 -14.47
N GLN A 34 -6.96 24.43 -14.61
CA GLN A 34 -8.16 24.43 -13.77
C GLN A 34 -9.08 23.24 -14.10
N GLU A 35 -9.23 22.87 -15.37
CA GLU A 35 -9.94 21.65 -15.80
C GLU A 35 -9.24 20.38 -15.27
N GLN A 36 -7.93 20.29 -15.43
CA GLN A 36 -7.16 19.13 -15.01
C GLN A 36 -7.04 19.02 -13.47
N ALA A 37 -7.02 20.14 -12.75
CA ALA A 37 -7.14 20.16 -11.29
C ALA A 37 -8.54 19.74 -10.82
N ALA A 38 -9.59 20.08 -11.57
CA ALA A 38 -10.97 19.66 -11.27
C ALA A 38 -11.17 18.15 -11.48
N ASP A 39 -10.51 17.54 -12.46
CA ASP A 39 -10.56 16.09 -12.67
C ASP A 39 -10.01 15.30 -11.46
N PHE A 40 -8.89 15.73 -10.87
CA PHE A 40 -8.31 15.07 -9.69
C PHE A 40 -9.12 15.29 -8.41
N TYR A 41 -9.90 16.37 -8.33
CA TYR A 41 -10.77 16.66 -7.19
C TYR A 41 -11.80 15.55 -6.96
N ILE A 42 -12.37 15.00 -8.04
CA ILE A 42 -13.41 13.95 -7.97
C ILE A 42 -12.80 12.54 -8.06
N VAL A 43 -11.83 12.34 -8.96
CA VAL A 43 -11.31 11.00 -9.27
C VAL A 43 -10.62 10.36 -8.06
N LEU A 44 -9.85 11.12 -7.28
CA LEU A 44 -9.08 10.59 -6.15
C LEU A 44 -9.97 10.09 -5.00
N PRO A 45 -10.97 10.86 -4.52
CA PRO A 45 -11.97 10.38 -3.57
C PRO A 45 -12.67 9.09 -4.00
N VAL A 46 -13.02 8.99 -5.29
CA VAL A 46 -13.66 7.78 -5.83
C VAL A 46 -12.71 6.58 -5.74
N ILE A 47 -11.45 6.74 -6.16
CA ILE A 47 -10.44 5.67 -6.07
C ILE A 47 -10.24 5.24 -4.61
N TYR A 48 -10.07 6.18 -3.69
CA TYR A 48 -9.86 5.87 -2.27
C TYR A 48 -11.09 5.23 -1.63
N SER A 49 -12.30 5.62 -2.04
CA SER A 49 -13.54 4.99 -1.59
C SER A 49 -13.63 3.54 -2.03
N VAL A 50 -13.23 3.23 -3.28
CA VAL A 50 -13.17 1.85 -3.78
C VAL A 50 -12.12 1.04 -3.02
N ILE A 51 -10.90 1.57 -2.84
CA ILE A 51 -9.85 0.91 -2.08
C ILE A 51 -10.31 0.63 -0.64
N CYS A 52 -10.97 1.60 0.00
CA CYS A 52 -11.54 1.46 1.34
C CYS A 52 -12.59 0.35 1.39
N ALA A 53 -13.60 0.37 0.51
CA ALA A 53 -14.67 -0.63 0.51
C ALA A 53 -14.14 -2.05 0.27
N VAL A 54 -13.27 -2.22 -0.73
CA VAL A 54 -12.67 -3.51 -1.07
C VAL A 54 -11.72 -3.98 0.04
N GLY A 55 -10.90 -3.07 0.56
CA GLY A 55 -9.96 -3.33 1.63
C GLY A 55 -10.64 -3.79 2.91
N LEU A 56 -11.63 -3.04 3.41
CA LEU A 56 -12.38 -3.39 4.62
C LEU A 56 -13.09 -4.73 4.46
N THR A 57 -13.84 -4.91 3.37
CA THR A 57 -14.60 -6.16 3.17
C THR A 57 -13.68 -7.37 3.03
N GLY A 58 -12.60 -7.25 2.26
CA GLY A 58 -11.65 -8.33 2.02
C GLY A 58 -10.82 -8.67 3.26
N ASN A 59 -10.18 -7.68 3.88
CA ASN A 59 -9.29 -7.90 5.02
C ASN A 59 -10.07 -8.33 6.27
N THR A 60 -11.23 -7.72 6.56
CA THR A 60 -12.11 -8.19 7.63
C THR A 60 -12.56 -9.64 7.41
N ALA A 61 -12.87 -10.04 6.18
CA ALA A 61 -13.21 -11.43 5.87
C ALA A 61 -12.02 -12.38 6.14
N VAL A 62 -10.79 -12.00 5.77
CA VAL A 62 -9.57 -12.76 6.05
C VAL A 62 -9.37 -12.93 7.55
N ILE A 63 -9.46 -11.84 8.32
CA ILE A 63 -9.35 -11.84 9.78
C ILE A 63 -10.38 -12.80 10.38
N TYR A 64 -11.65 -12.66 9.99
CA TYR A 64 -12.76 -13.47 10.48
C TYR A 64 -12.56 -14.97 10.22
N VAL A 65 -12.16 -15.35 9.00
CA VAL A 65 -11.92 -16.76 8.62
C VAL A 65 -10.81 -17.38 9.46
N ILE A 66 -9.69 -16.67 9.63
CA ILE A 66 -8.53 -17.21 10.33
C ILE A 66 -8.81 -17.35 11.83
N LEU A 67 -9.51 -16.39 12.44
CA LEU A 67 -9.85 -16.43 13.86
C LEU A 67 -10.89 -17.50 14.18
N LYS A 68 -11.91 -17.66 13.32
CA LYS A 68 -13.05 -18.56 13.57
C LYS A 68 -12.77 -20.03 13.23
N ALA A 69 -11.96 -20.31 12.20
CA ALA A 69 -11.68 -21.68 11.78
C ALA A 69 -10.43 -22.25 12.47
N PRO A 70 -10.52 -23.25 13.37
CA PRO A 70 -9.35 -23.82 14.04
C PRO A 70 -8.32 -24.41 13.07
N LYS A 71 -8.80 -24.97 11.95
CA LYS A 71 -7.97 -25.52 10.87
C LYS A 71 -7.10 -24.47 10.18
N MET A 72 -7.45 -23.19 10.31
CA MET A 72 -6.70 -22.07 9.73
C MET A 72 -5.63 -21.52 10.68
N LYS A 73 -5.49 -22.03 11.91
CA LYS A 73 -4.44 -21.58 12.87
C LYS A 73 -3.07 -22.17 12.55
N THR A 74 -2.52 -21.79 11.41
CA THR A 74 -1.17 -22.18 10.94
C THR A 74 -0.18 -21.04 11.09
N VAL A 75 1.13 -21.33 11.01
CA VAL A 75 2.20 -20.32 11.07
C VAL A 75 2.05 -19.26 9.98
N THR A 76 1.75 -19.66 8.74
CA THR A 76 1.58 -18.73 7.62
C THR A 76 0.34 -17.87 7.78
N ASN A 77 -0.76 -18.48 8.22
CA ASN A 77 -2.00 -17.75 8.44
C ASN A 77 -1.89 -16.78 9.61
N MET A 78 -0.98 -17.00 10.57
CA MET A 78 -0.66 -15.99 11.58
C MET A 78 -0.05 -14.73 10.95
N PHE A 79 0.88 -14.87 10.00
CA PHE A 79 1.46 -13.70 9.32
C PHE A 79 0.45 -13.02 8.39
N ILE A 80 -0.37 -13.80 7.67
CA ILE A 80 -1.48 -13.27 6.86
C ILE A 80 -2.48 -12.50 7.74
N LEU A 81 -2.79 -13.00 8.94
CA LEU A 81 -3.66 -12.32 9.89
C LEU A 81 -3.10 -10.95 10.29
N ASN A 82 -1.81 -10.85 10.60
CA ASN A 82 -1.21 -9.56 10.96
C ASN A 82 -1.18 -8.58 9.77
N LEU A 83 -0.94 -9.08 8.56
CA LEU A 83 -1.00 -8.27 7.35
C LEU A 83 -2.42 -7.73 7.12
N ALA A 84 -3.44 -8.58 7.24
CA ALA A 84 -4.83 -8.17 7.14
C ALA A 84 -5.22 -7.16 8.23
N ILE A 85 -4.70 -7.27 9.46
CA ILE A 85 -4.92 -6.27 10.52
C ILE A 85 -4.29 -4.92 10.13
N ALA A 86 -3.07 -4.91 9.62
CA ALA A 86 -2.41 -3.68 9.18
C ALA A 86 -3.13 -3.01 8.00
N ASP A 87 -3.61 -3.81 7.05
CA ASP A 87 -4.35 -3.32 5.89
C ASP A 87 -5.75 -2.80 6.27
N ASP A 88 -6.46 -3.49 7.16
CA ASP A 88 -7.78 -3.08 7.65
C ASP A 88 -7.68 -1.73 8.41
N LEU A 89 -6.72 -1.60 9.32
CA LEU A 89 -6.44 -0.34 10.03
C LEU A 89 -6.14 0.82 9.08
N PHE A 90 -5.34 0.58 8.04
CA PHE A 90 -5.04 1.59 7.02
C PHE A 90 -6.28 1.99 6.23
N THR A 91 -7.08 1.02 5.80
CA THR A 91 -8.29 1.29 5.02
C THR A 91 -9.36 2.04 5.82
N LEU A 92 -9.42 1.87 7.15
CA LEU A 92 -10.29 2.64 8.04
C LEU A 92 -9.95 4.13 8.09
N VAL A 93 -8.71 4.50 7.78
CA VAL A 93 -8.22 5.88 7.80
C VAL A 93 -8.49 6.61 6.47
N LEU A 94 -8.58 5.87 5.36
CA LEU A 94 -8.83 6.45 4.02
C LEU A 94 -10.00 7.44 3.94
N PRO A 95 -11.17 7.23 4.58
CA PRO A 95 -12.26 8.22 4.57
C PRO A 95 -11.85 9.60 5.10
N ILE A 96 -10.93 9.65 6.06
CA ILE A 96 -10.46 10.92 6.64
C ILE A 96 -9.49 11.60 5.67
N ASN A 97 -8.62 10.84 4.99
CA ASN A 97 -7.78 11.35 3.89
C ASN A 97 -8.63 11.90 2.73
N ILE A 98 -9.76 11.24 2.43
CA ILE A 98 -10.73 11.75 1.44
C ILE A 98 -11.34 13.07 1.92
N ALA A 99 -11.74 13.15 3.19
CA ALA A 99 -12.32 14.36 3.74
C ALA A 99 -11.32 15.53 3.75
N GLU A 100 -10.06 15.30 4.12
CA GLU A 100 -8.97 16.30 4.02
C GLU A 100 -8.82 16.79 2.56
N HIS A 101 -8.74 15.88 1.60
CA HIS A 101 -8.61 16.22 0.17
C HIS A 101 -9.77 17.09 -0.33
N LEU A 102 -11.01 16.78 0.07
CA LEU A 102 -12.21 17.51 -0.34
C LEU A 102 -12.36 18.86 0.35
N LEU A 103 -11.92 18.97 1.61
CA LEU A 103 -12.01 20.19 2.40
C LEU A 103 -10.88 21.18 2.08
N HIS A 104 -9.73 20.71 1.57
CA HIS A 104 -8.52 21.50 1.38
C HIS A 104 -7.93 22.10 2.66
N TYR A 105 -8.38 21.65 3.84
CA TYR A 105 -7.80 22.02 5.14
C TYR A 105 -8.01 20.89 6.15
N TRP A 106 -7.28 20.93 7.26
CA TRP A 106 -7.34 19.94 8.33
C TRP A 106 -8.23 20.37 9.51
N PRO A 107 -9.48 19.86 9.64
CA PRO A 107 -10.36 20.17 10.77
C PRO A 107 -10.18 19.28 12.00
N PHE A 108 -9.49 18.14 11.88
CA PHE A 108 -9.63 17.03 12.83
C PHE A 108 -8.71 17.10 14.07
N GLY A 109 -7.88 18.14 14.17
CA GLY A 109 -6.97 18.37 15.28
C GLY A 109 -5.70 17.50 15.26
N GLU A 110 -4.80 17.78 16.20
CA GLU A 110 -3.44 17.21 16.22
C GLU A 110 -3.41 15.70 16.48
N VAL A 111 -4.25 15.20 17.39
CA VAL A 111 -4.27 13.77 17.76
C VAL A 111 -4.59 12.91 16.56
N LEU A 112 -5.61 13.28 15.78
CA LEU A 112 -6.00 12.49 14.61
C LEU A 112 -4.94 12.58 13.50
N CYS A 113 -4.27 13.73 13.35
CA CYS A 113 -3.17 13.91 12.40
C CYS A 113 -2.03 12.93 12.72
N LYS A 114 -1.63 12.85 13.99
CA LYS A 114 -0.62 11.89 14.47
C LYS A 114 -1.05 10.45 14.22
N VAL A 115 -2.29 10.09 14.54
CA VAL A 115 -2.80 8.72 14.36
C VAL A 115 -2.80 8.31 12.88
N ILE A 116 -3.29 9.18 11.99
CA ILE A 116 -3.41 8.90 10.56
C ILE A 116 -2.05 8.74 9.90
N LEU A 117 -1.16 9.70 10.10
CA LEU A 117 0.21 9.61 9.58
C LEU A 117 0.94 8.39 10.16
N SER A 118 0.70 8.05 11.42
CA SER A 118 1.28 6.84 12.02
C SER A 118 0.76 5.59 11.34
N ILE A 119 -0.56 5.45 11.15
CA ILE A 119 -1.18 4.27 10.53
C ILE A 119 -0.66 4.06 9.10
N ASP A 120 -0.51 5.13 8.32
CA ASP A 120 0.08 5.08 6.98
C ASP A 120 1.50 4.49 7.01
N HIS A 121 2.36 4.99 7.90
CA HIS A 121 3.72 4.46 8.05
C HIS A 121 3.74 3.03 8.62
N TYR A 122 2.86 2.72 9.57
CA TYR A 122 2.68 1.36 10.07
C TYR A 122 2.31 0.40 8.94
N ASN A 123 1.39 0.77 8.04
CA ASN A 123 1.01 -0.06 6.91
C ASN A 123 2.19 -0.30 5.95
N ILE A 124 2.92 0.75 5.57
CA ILE A 124 4.12 0.66 4.72
C ILE A 124 5.09 -0.39 5.28
N PHE A 125 5.53 -0.21 6.52
CA PHE A 125 6.56 -1.05 7.11
C PHE A 125 6.05 -2.44 7.48
N SER A 126 4.91 -2.54 8.19
CA SER A 126 4.40 -3.85 8.60
C SER A 126 4.10 -4.76 7.41
N SER A 127 3.54 -4.21 6.32
CA SER A 127 3.27 -4.97 5.11
C SER A 127 4.51 -5.67 4.57
N ILE A 128 5.59 -4.91 4.34
CA ILE A 128 6.80 -5.46 3.75
C ILE A 128 7.57 -6.38 4.72
N TYR A 129 7.56 -6.09 6.02
CA TYR A 129 8.23 -6.94 7.01
C TYR A 129 7.48 -8.27 7.21
N PHE A 130 6.15 -8.28 7.21
CA PHE A 130 5.39 -9.54 7.25
C PHE A 130 5.57 -10.35 5.96
N LEU A 131 5.63 -9.71 4.79
CA LEU A 131 6.01 -10.37 3.53
C LEU A 131 7.42 -10.99 3.58
N THR A 132 8.37 -10.29 4.20
CA THR A 132 9.75 -10.78 4.40
C THR A 132 9.77 -12.01 5.30
N VAL A 133 9.09 -11.95 6.45
CA VAL A 133 8.99 -13.09 7.38
C VAL A 133 8.27 -14.28 6.74
N MET A 134 7.22 -14.04 5.96
CA MET A 134 6.55 -15.10 5.20
C MET A 134 7.51 -15.75 4.19
N SER A 135 8.31 -14.96 3.47
CA SER A 135 9.31 -15.47 2.53
C SER A 135 10.38 -16.31 3.23
N ILE A 136 10.85 -15.89 4.41
CA ILE A 136 11.77 -16.66 5.27
C ILE A 136 11.14 -17.99 5.70
N ASP A 137 9.91 -17.98 6.22
CA ASP A 137 9.20 -19.20 6.63
C ASP A 137 9.08 -20.20 5.47
N ARG A 138 8.73 -19.73 4.26
CA ARG A 138 8.67 -20.57 3.06
C ARG A 138 10.03 -21.17 2.71
N TYR A 139 11.08 -20.35 2.72
CA TYR A 139 12.44 -20.83 2.46
C TYR A 139 12.85 -21.92 3.45
N LEU A 140 12.60 -21.72 4.76
CA LEU A 140 12.92 -22.71 5.79
C LEU A 140 12.14 -24.02 5.61
N VAL A 141 10.85 -23.94 5.23
CA VAL A 141 10.04 -25.13 4.92
C VAL A 141 10.62 -25.92 3.74
N VAL A 142 11.02 -25.25 2.67
CA VAL A 142 11.65 -25.90 1.52
C VAL A 142 12.97 -26.55 1.94
N LEU A 143 13.81 -25.82 2.67
CA LEU A 143 15.11 -26.31 3.15
C LEU A 143 14.99 -27.55 4.03
N ALA A 144 14.07 -27.55 4.99
CA ALA A 144 13.83 -28.68 5.87
C ALA A 144 13.30 -29.89 5.12
N THR A 145 12.42 -29.68 4.13
CA THR A 145 11.91 -30.76 3.30
C THR A 145 13.04 -31.39 2.46
N VAL A 146 13.95 -30.58 1.90
CA VAL A 146 15.10 -31.09 1.14
C VAL A 146 16.01 -31.94 2.02
N ARG A 147 16.23 -31.52 3.27
CA ARG A 147 17.13 -32.20 4.20
C ARG A 147 16.47 -33.39 4.91
N SER A 148 15.20 -33.69 4.61
CA SER A 148 14.37 -34.67 5.34
C SER A 148 14.41 -34.47 6.86
N LYS A 149 14.52 -33.21 7.30
CA LYS A 149 14.60 -32.85 8.73
C LYS A 149 13.25 -32.35 9.23
N ARG A 150 12.88 -32.77 10.44
CA ARG A 150 11.75 -32.20 11.17
C ARG A 150 12.06 -30.73 11.53
N MET A 151 11.05 -29.86 11.51
CA MET A 151 11.17 -28.45 11.90
C MET A 151 10.60 -28.24 13.32
N PRO A 152 11.39 -28.45 14.39
CA PRO A 152 10.87 -28.32 15.76
C PRO A 152 10.44 -26.88 16.10
N HIS A 153 11.04 -25.88 15.47
CA HIS A 153 10.76 -24.46 15.75
C HIS A 153 9.53 -23.89 15.01
N ARG A 154 8.91 -24.63 14.08
CA ARG A 154 7.73 -24.17 13.33
C ARG A 154 6.45 -24.40 14.12
N THR A 155 6.28 -23.66 15.21
CA THR A 155 5.09 -23.73 16.06
C THR A 155 4.26 -22.45 15.94
N TYR A 156 2.95 -22.56 16.18
CA TYR A 156 2.07 -21.40 16.23
C TYR A 156 2.51 -20.38 17.30
N ARG A 157 3.07 -20.86 18.43
CA ARG A 157 3.65 -20.00 19.48
C ARG A 157 4.85 -19.20 18.97
N ALA A 158 5.78 -19.85 18.25
CA ALA A 158 6.91 -19.16 17.63
C ALA A 158 6.45 -18.09 16.62
N ALA A 159 5.45 -18.39 15.80
CA ALA A 159 4.88 -17.42 14.85
C ALA A 159 4.30 -16.18 15.55
N ARG A 160 3.63 -16.37 16.69
CA ARG A 160 3.14 -15.25 17.53
C ARG A 160 4.28 -14.39 18.08
N ILE A 161 5.34 -15.01 18.59
CA ILE A 161 6.50 -14.28 19.10
C ILE A 161 7.17 -13.49 17.98
N VAL A 162 7.40 -14.11 16.81
CA VAL A 162 7.95 -13.43 15.64
C VAL A 162 7.07 -12.25 15.21
N SER A 163 5.75 -12.43 15.20
CA SER A 163 4.81 -11.34 14.86
C SER A 163 4.91 -10.18 15.86
N LEU A 164 5.01 -10.47 17.15
CA LEU A 164 5.23 -9.43 18.18
C LEU A 164 6.56 -8.70 17.97
N CYS A 165 7.64 -9.42 17.66
CA CYS A 165 8.93 -8.81 17.35
C CYS A 165 8.84 -7.90 16.12
N VAL A 166 8.12 -8.29 15.07
CA VAL A 166 7.88 -7.45 13.90
C VAL A 166 7.12 -6.18 14.28
N TRP A 167 6.05 -6.27 15.07
CA TRP A 167 5.32 -5.09 15.52
C TRP A 167 6.16 -4.13 16.36
N ILE A 168 7.00 -4.65 17.24
CA ILE A 168 7.95 -3.84 18.03
C ILE A 168 8.96 -3.16 17.10
N LEU A 169 9.54 -3.90 16.16
CA LEU A 169 10.48 -3.35 15.18
C LEU A 169 9.83 -2.23 14.35
N VAL A 170 8.63 -2.48 13.82
CA VAL A 170 7.87 -1.48 13.04
C VAL A 170 7.57 -0.26 13.91
N THR A 171 7.17 -0.45 15.17
CA THR A 171 6.91 0.67 16.09
C THR A 171 8.15 1.53 16.30
N ILE A 172 9.34 0.92 16.46
CA ILE A 172 10.60 1.65 16.58
C ILE A 172 10.90 2.44 15.30
N ILE A 173 10.65 1.85 14.13
CA ILE A 173 10.88 2.49 12.83
C ILE A 173 9.91 3.64 12.58
N VAL A 174 8.65 3.50 13.00
CA VAL A 174 7.60 4.50 12.80
C VAL A 174 7.71 5.65 13.79
N LEU A 175 8.33 5.44 14.97
CA LEU A 175 8.41 6.41 16.05
C LEU A 175 8.81 7.84 15.63
N PRO A 176 9.83 8.07 14.79
CA PRO A 176 10.19 9.42 14.35
C PRO A 176 9.04 10.12 13.61
N PHE A 177 8.27 9.39 12.79
CA PHE A 177 7.12 9.93 12.07
C PHE A 177 5.99 10.32 13.03
N ILE A 178 5.79 9.57 14.12
CA ILE A 178 4.81 9.94 15.16
C ILE A 178 5.23 11.24 15.86
N ILE A 179 6.53 11.38 16.16
CA ILE A 179 7.07 12.55 16.86
C ILE A 179 6.95 13.81 15.99
N PHE A 180 7.29 13.69 14.70
CA PHE A 180 7.27 14.83 13.76
C PHE A 180 5.89 15.07 13.12
N ALA A 181 4.93 14.15 13.24
CA ALA A 181 3.57 14.37 12.80
C ALA A 181 2.92 15.48 13.63
N ASN A 182 2.51 16.56 12.97
CA ASN A 182 1.85 17.68 13.63
C ASN A 182 0.95 18.44 12.65
N VAL A 183 0.05 19.25 13.19
CA VAL A 183 -0.71 20.23 12.42
C VAL A 183 0.10 21.51 12.37
N TYR A 184 0.32 22.02 11.16
CA TYR A 184 0.99 23.30 10.93
C TYR A 184 0.12 24.21 10.06
N ILE A 185 0.47 25.49 10.04
CA ILE A 185 -0.16 26.48 9.17
C ILE A 185 0.78 26.68 8.00
N ASP A 186 0.29 26.45 6.79
CA ASP A 186 1.07 26.62 5.57
C ASP A 186 1.18 28.09 5.13
N ASP A 187 1.91 28.33 4.03
CA ASP A 187 2.14 29.68 3.49
C ASP A 187 0.85 30.38 3.02
N LEU A 188 -0.26 29.63 2.88
CA LEU A 188 -1.59 30.15 2.50
C LEU A 188 -2.49 30.39 3.72
N GLU A 189 -1.92 30.33 4.93
CA GLU A 189 -2.62 30.42 6.22
C GLU A 189 -3.66 29.30 6.45
N ILE A 190 -3.50 28.17 5.77
CA ILE A 190 -4.40 27.03 5.88
C ILE A 190 -3.80 26.01 6.85
N LYS A 191 -4.66 25.43 7.71
CA LYS A 191 -4.26 24.34 8.61
C LYS A 191 -4.08 23.06 7.81
N SER A 192 -2.89 22.47 7.91
CA SER A 192 -2.51 21.26 7.17
C SER A 192 -1.91 20.23 8.13
N CYS A 193 -2.16 18.94 7.88
CA CYS A 193 -1.56 17.83 8.62
C CYS A 193 -0.34 17.29 7.88
N GLY A 194 0.79 17.15 8.56
CA GLY A 194 1.98 16.58 7.92
C GLY A 194 3.16 16.37 8.86
N LEU A 195 4.31 16.07 8.27
CA LEU A 195 5.57 15.93 9.00
C LEU A 195 6.20 17.31 9.17
N ASN A 196 6.12 17.85 10.37
CA ASN A 196 6.74 19.13 10.75
C ASN A 196 8.17 18.88 11.24
N PHE A 197 9.14 18.99 10.33
CA PHE A 197 10.56 18.76 10.61
C PHE A 197 11.27 20.02 11.13
N PRO A 198 12.31 19.87 11.96
CA PRO A 198 13.12 21.01 12.40
C PRO A 198 13.92 21.63 11.25
N LYS A 199 14.30 22.91 11.41
CA LYS A 199 15.17 23.60 10.44
C LYS A 199 16.59 22.99 10.46
N PRO A 200 17.26 22.78 9.31
CA PRO A 200 16.77 23.01 7.94
C PRO A 200 15.84 21.90 7.45
N GLU A 201 14.59 22.24 7.13
CA GLU A 201 13.51 21.29 6.79
C GLU A 201 13.87 20.41 5.59
N ARG A 202 14.48 21.00 4.55
CA ARG A 202 14.90 20.28 3.33
C ARG A 202 15.80 19.10 3.64
N PHE A 203 16.70 19.22 4.63
CA PHE A 203 17.58 18.13 5.02
C PHE A 203 16.78 16.97 5.63
N TRP A 204 15.89 17.26 6.58
CA TRP A 204 15.09 16.26 7.27
C TRP A 204 14.05 15.59 6.38
N PHE A 205 13.42 16.33 5.45
CA PHE A 205 12.58 15.75 4.41
C PHE A 205 13.37 14.80 3.50
N LYS A 206 14.59 15.16 3.10
CA LYS A 206 15.45 14.26 2.31
C LYS A 206 15.83 13.02 3.12
N ALA A 207 16.22 13.21 4.38
CA ALA A 207 16.60 12.13 5.27
C ALA A 207 15.45 11.15 5.53
N SER A 208 14.24 11.63 5.80
CA SER A 208 13.06 10.78 6.03
C SER A 208 12.66 9.99 4.78
N ARG A 209 12.77 10.58 3.59
CA ARG A 209 12.55 9.89 2.32
C ARG A 209 13.57 8.80 2.05
N ILE A 210 14.86 9.07 2.28
CA ILE A 210 15.94 8.07 2.17
C ILE A 210 15.75 6.96 3.21
N TYR A 211 15.38 7.32 4.43
CA TYR A 211 15.09 6.39 5.52
C TYR A 211 13.97 5.42 5.13
N THR A 212 12.84 5.93 4.65
CA THR A 212 11.70 5.10 4.19
C THR A 212 12.06 4.28 2.96
N LEU A 213 12.85 4.81 2.02
CA LEU A 213 13.33 4.05 0.86
C LEU A 213 14.21 2.86 1.27
N ILE A 214 15.14 3.05 2.20
CA ILE A 214 16.08 2.00 2.59
C ILE A 214 15.38 0.94 3.43
N LEU A 215 14.65 1.36 4.47
CA LEU A 215 14.03 0.44 5.44
C LEU A 215 12.71 -0.14 4.94
N GLY A 216 11.91 0.64 4.20
CA GLY A 216 10.60 0.26 3.70
C GLY A 216 10.64 -0.45 2.35
N PHE A 217 11.75 -0.39 1.63
CA PHE A 217 11.84 -0.99 0.29
C PHE A 217 13.16 -1.72 0.04
N ALA A 218 14.31 -1.04 0.03
CA ALA A 218 15.55 -1.62 -0.45
C ALA A 218 15.97 -2.86 0.36
N ILE A 219 16.09 -2.76 1.69
CA ILE A 219 16.52 -3.88 2.54
C ILE A 219 15.53 -5.05 2.48
N PRO A 220 14.21 -4.85 2.70
CA PRO A 220 13.26 -5.95 2.64
C PRO A 220 13.17 -6.58 1.24
N VAL A 221 13.08 -5.79 0.18
CA VAL A 221 12.97 -6.30 -1.20
C VAL A 221 14.22 -7.08 -1.58
N SER A 222 15.42 -6.56 -1.32
CA SER A 222 16.66 -7.29 -1.60
C SER A 222 16.72 -8.61 -0.84
N THR A 223 16.36 -8.60 0.45
CA THR A 223 16.30 -9.81 1.29
C THR A 223 15.35 -10.83 0.69
N ILE A 224 14.15 -10.39 0.32
CA ILE A 224 13.14 -11.25 -0.27
C ILE A 224 13.65 -11.83 -1.60
N CYS A 225 14.13 -11.01 -2.52
CA CYS A 225 14.69 -11.43 -3.82
C CYS A 225 15.78 -12.50 -3.65
N ILE A 226 16.73 -12.30 -2.74
CA ILE A 226 17.79 -13.28 -2.45
C ILE A 226 17.19 -14.61 -1.97
N LEU A 227 16.26 -14.57 -1.01
CA LEU A 227 15.61 -15.76 -0.49
C LEU A 227 14.85 -16.53 -1.58
N TYR A 228 14.21 -15.84 -2.52
CA TYR A 228 13.55 -16.47 -3.66
C TYR A 228 14.52 -17.12 -4.63
N ILE A 229 15.59 -16.42 -5.00
CA ILE A 229 16.61 -16.97 -5.90
C ILE A 229 17.18 -18.25 -5.28
N MET A 230 17.53 -18.21 -3.99
CA MET A 230 18.00 -19.39 -3.25
C MET A 230 16.96 -20.51 -3.20
N MET A 231 15.68 -20.17 -2.97
CA MET A 231 14.58 -21.15 -2.94
C MET A 231 14.40 -21.82 -4.30
N LEU A 232 14.33 -21.04 -5.38
CA LEU A 232 14.15 -21.53 -6.75
C LEU A 232 15.32 -22.41 -7.20
N TYR A 233 16.55 -21.98 -6.89
CA TYR A 233 17.75 -22.77 -7.16
C TYR A 233 17.68 -24.14 -6.45
N LYS A 234 17.27 -24.15 -5.18
CA LYS A 234 17.15 -25.39 -4.41
C LYS A 234 16.05 -26.31 -4.93
N LEU A 235 14.90 -25.75 -5.34
CA LEU A 235 13.80 -26.51 -5.95
C LEU A 235 14.22 -27.13 -7.30
N ARG A 236 14.91 -26.36 -8.15
CA ARG A 236 15.40 -26.85 -9.46
C ARG A 236 16.37 -28.01 -9.30
N ASN A 237 17.30 -27.93 -8.35
CA ASN A 237 18.27 -29.01 -8.10
C ASN A 237 17.63 -30.29 -7.55
N MET A 238 16.47 -30.22 -6.90
CA MET A 238 15.73 -31.42 -6.49
C MET A 238 14.99 -32.09 -7.65
N HIS A 239 14.45 -31.32 -8.60
CA HIS A 239 13.73 -31.85 -9.76
C HIS A 239 14.64 -32.74 -10.64
N LEU A 240 15.97 -32.52 -10.60
CA LEU A 240 16.96 -33.30 -11.35
C LEU A 240 17.27 -34.68 -10.74
N ASN A 241 16.84 -35.00 -9.50
CA ASN A 241 17.20 -36.23 -8.78
C ASN A 241 16.05 -37.26 -8.55
N SER A 242 14.99 -37.25 -9.37
CA SER A 242 13.92 -38.28 -9.47
C SER A 242 12.79 -38.34 -8.41
N ASN A 243 11.57 -38.62 -8.92
CA ASN A 243 10.35 -39.18 -8.30
C ASN A 243 9.56 -38.44 -7.19
N ALA A 244 9.12 -37.19 -7.42
CA ALA A 244 8.06 -36.60 -6.56
C ALA A 244 7.07 -35.65 -7.28
N LYS A 245 6.38 -36.14 -8.32
CA LYS A 245 5.43 -35.36 -9.15
C LYS A 245 4.29 -34.67 -8.36
N ALA A 246 3.89 -35.18 -7.20
CA ALA A 246 2.83 -34.59 -6.37
C ALA A 246 3.34 -33.53 -5.36
N LEU A 247 4.52 -33.74 -4.78
CA LEU A 247 5.16 -32.78 -3.87
C LEU A 247 5.65 -31.54 -4.62
N ASP A 248 6.03 -31.71 -5.90
CA ASP A 248 6.46 -30.64 -6.80
C ASP A 248 5.30 -29.70 -7.18
N LYS A 249 4.10 -30.22 -7.39
CA LYS A 249 2.90 -29.44 -7.77
C LYS A 249 2.40 -28.52 -6.65
N ALA A 250 2.38 -29.01 -5.40
CA ALA A 250 1.99 -28.22 -4.23
C ALA A 250 3.04 -27.16 -3.83
N LYS A 251 4.34 -27.49 -3.96
CA LYS A 251 5.44 -26.54 -3.73
C LYS A 251 5.49 -25.44 -4.79
N LYS A 252 5.28 -25.78 -6.07
CA LYS A 252 5.17 -24.82 -7.17
C LYS A 252 4.02 -23.83 -6.96
N LYS A 253 2.84 -24.29 -6.50
CA LYS A 253 1.69 -23.40 -6.21
C LYS A 253 2.00 -22.38 -5.11
N VAL A 254 2.64 -22.80 -4.03
CA VAL A 254 3.02 -21.89 -2.93
C VAL A 254 4.15 -20.94 -3.36
N THR A 255 5.17 -21.40 -4.08
CA THR A 255 6.23 -20.53 -4.61
C THR A 255 5.71 -19.53 -5.63
N ILE A 256 4.80 -19.94 -6.51
CA ILE A 256 4.10 -19.04 -7.45
C ILE A 256 3.24 -18.05 -6.67
N MET A 257 2.54 -18.48 -5.63
CA MET A 257 1.72 -17.57 -4.82
C MET A 257 2.56 -16.45 -4.23
N VAL A 258 3.67 -16.79 -3.58
CA VAL A 258 4.45 -15.76 -2.91
C VAL A 258 5.29 -14.93 -3.91
N PHE A 259 5.64 -15.47 -5.09
CA PHE A 259 6.18 -14.70 -6.21
C PHE A 259 5.16 -13.70 -6.81
N ILE A 260 3.90 -14.11 -6.96
CA ILE A 260 2.84 -13.20 -7.42
C ILE A 260 2.63 -12.08 -6.38
N VAL A 261 2.58 -12.43 -5.10
CA VAL A 261 2.47 -11.44 -4.00
C VAL A 261 3.65 -10.47 -4.04
N LEU A 262 4.87 -10.97 -4.27
CA LEU A 262 6.05 -10.12 -4.47
C LEU A 262 5.90 -9.20 -5.68
N ALA A 263 5.49 -9.74 -6.83
CA ALA A 263 5.38 -8.99 -8.06
C ALA A 263 4.33 -7.87 -7.93
N VAL A 264 3.20 -8.16 -7.29
CA VAL A 264 2.15 -7.16 -6.99
C VAL A 264 2.68 -6.10 -6.01
N CYS A 265 3.37 -6.51 -4.93
CA CYS A 265 3.98 -5.57 -3.99
C CYS A 265 5.01 -4.66 -4.69
N LEU A 266 5.88 -5.22 -5.52
CA LEU A 266 6.86 -4.43 -6.27
C LEU A 266 6.18 -3.50 -7.27
N PHE A 267 5.16 -3.98 -7.99
CA PHE A 267 4.40 -3.15 -8.92
C PHE A 267 3.72 -1.97 -8.20
N CYS A 268 3.15 -2.20 -7.01
CA CYS A 268 2.47 -1.16 -6.25
C CYS A 268 3.44 -0.16 -5.60
N TRP A 269 4.55 -0.62 -5.04
CA TRP A 269 5.45 0.21 -4.23
C TRP A 269 6.60 0.84 -5.01
N THR A 270 7.09 0.20 -6.08
CA THR A 270 8.25 0.71 -6.85
C THR A 270 8.00 2.10 -7.43
N PRO A 271 6.83 2.42 -8.02
CA PRO A 271 6.57 3.75 -8.56
C PRO A 271 6.66 4.85 -7.48
N PHE A 272 6.20 4.55 -6.25
CA PHE A 272 6.25 5.48 -5.11
C PHE A 272 7.68 5.73 -4.62
N HIS A 273 8.49 4.68 -4.54
CA HIS A 273 9.89 4.83 -4.16
C HIS A 273 10.73 5.46 -5.27
N LEU A 274 10.41 5.20 -6.53
CA LEU A 274 11.06 5.84 -7.67
C LEU A 274 10.73 7.33 -7.76
N SER A 275 9.46 7.70 -7.59
CA SER A 275 9.05 9.12 -7.54
C SER A 275 9.72 9.86 -6.38
N THR A 276 9.96 9.16 -5.28
CA THR A 276 10.76 9.67 -4.17
C THR A 276 12.21 9.96 -4.58
N ILE A 277 12.88 9.04 -5.29
CA ILE A 277 14.24 9.27 -5.79
C ILE A 277 14.28 10.46 -6.74
N VAL A 278 13.35 10.51 -7.71
CA VAL A 278 13.27 11.59 -8.69
C VAL A 278 13.09 12.94 -8.00
N ALA A 279 12.20 13.04 -7.02
CA ALA A 279 12.00 14.26 -6.25
C ALA A 279 13.11 14.57 -5.23
N LEU A 280 14.12 13.70 -5.07
CA LEU A 280 15.35 13.98 -4.32
C LEU A 280 16.48 14.49 -5.22
N THR A 281 16.48 14.11 -6.51
CA THR A 281 17.56 14.38 -7.47
C THR A 281 17.22 15.46 -8.48
N THR A 282 15.94 15.79 -8.66
CA THR A 282 15.47 16.74 -9.67
C THR A 282 14.47 17.73 -9.10
N ASP A 283 14.61 19.00 -9.47
CA ASP A 283 13.60 20.03 -9.23
C ASP A 283 12.59 19.98 -10.38
N LEU A 284 11.56 19.14 -10.21
CA LEU A 284 10.47 19.04 -11.18
C LEU A 284 9.52 20.25 -11.03
N PRO A 285 9.10 20.88 -12.14
CA PRO A 285 8.05 21.88 -12.08
C PRO A 285 6.75 21.23 -11.61
N GLN A 286 6.02 21.89 -10.71
CA GLN A 286 4.72 21.44 -10.20
C GLN A 286 3.61 21.69 -11.23
N THR A 287 3.69 21.01 -12.38
CA THR A 287 2.63 21.02 -13.39
C THR A 287 1.49 20.10 -12.95
N SER A 288 0.26 20.35 -13.45
CA SER A 288 -0.91 19.49 -13.19
C SER A 288 -0.65 18.02 -13.52
N MET A 289 0.14 17.76 -14.56
CA MET A 289 0.54 16.42 -14.96
C MET A 289 1.41 15.73 -13.88
N VAL A 290 2.41 16.45 -13.31
CA VAL A 290 3.29 15.89 -12.27
C VAL A 290 2.52 15.62 -10.97
N ILE A 291 1.60 16.51 -10.61
CA ILE A 291 0.71 16.34 -9.45
C ILE A 291 -0.21 15.12 -9.67
N GLY A 292 -0.84 15.03 -10.84
CA GLY A 292 -1.69 13.90 -11.22
C GLY A 292 -0.97 12.55 -11.19
N ILE A 293 0.25 12.49 -11.74
CA ILE A 293 1.10 11.29 -11.69
C ILE A 293 1.43 10.94 -10.24
N SER A 294 1.72 11.92 -9.38
CA SER A 294 2.04 11.69 -7.97
C SER A 294 0.84 11.10 -7.20
N TYR A 295 -0.37 11.60 -7.46
CA TYR A 295 -1.61 11.05 -6.91
C TYR A 295 -1.90 9.64 -7.41
N PHE A 296 -1.69 9.38 -8.69
CA PHE A 296 -1.84 8.04 -9.26
C PHE A 296 -0.85 7.04 -8.62
N ILE A 297 0.42 7.43 -8.50
CA ILE A 297 1.47 6.63 -7.85
C ILE A 297 1.12 6.32 -6.38
N THR A 298 0.61 7.31 -5.65
CA THR A 298 0.19 7.13 -4.26
C THR A 298 -1.05 6.24 -4.16
N SER A 299 -2.02 6.39 -5.07
CA SER A 299 -3.19 5.52 -5.13
C SER A 299 -2.81 4.07 -5.42
N LEU A 300 -1.78 3.87 -6.25
CA LEU A 300 -1.27 2.54 -6.59
C LEU A 300 -0.57 1.85 -5.41
N SER A 301 0.15 2.61 -4.56
CA SER A 301 0.71 2.04 -3.33
C SER A 301 -0.38 1.67 -2.33
N TYR A 302 -1.43 2.49 -2.20
CA TYR A 302 -2.58 2.20 -1.33
C TYR A 302 -3.39 0.98 -1.79
N ALA A 303 -3.47 0.75 -3.10
CA ALA A 303 -4.13 -0.44 -3.65
C ALA A 303 -3.47 -1.75 -3.21
N ASN A 304 -2.19 -1.75 -2.78
CA ASN A 304 -1.53 -2.93 -2.25
C ASN A 304 -2.32 -3.56 -1.09
N SER A 305 -2.87 -2.73 -0.20
CA SER A 305 -3.59 -3.16 1.00
C SER A 305 -4.93 -3.84 0.68
N CYS A 306 -5.54 -3.55 -0.47
CA CYS A 306 -6.79 -4.19 -0.90
C CYS A 306 -6.57 -5.38 -1.85
N LEU A 307 -5.37 -5.55 -2.41
CA LEU A 307 -5.04 -6.68 -3.31
C LEU A 307 -4.71 -7.97 -2.54
N ASN A 308 -4.25 -7.87 -1.29
CA ASN A 308 -3.87 -9.01 -0.45
C ASN A 308 -4.98 -10.07 -0.28
N PRO A 309 -6.25 -9.71 0.04
CA PRO A 309 -7.36 -10.68 0.11
C PRO A 309 -7.61 -11.47 -1.17
N PHE A 310 -7.48 -10.84 -2.35
CA PHE A 310 -7.65 -11.52 -3.63
C PHE A 310 -6.55 -12.54 -3.84
N LEU A 311 -5.31 -12.19 -3.50
CA LEU A 311 -4.18 -13.11 -3.59
C LEU A 311 -4.44 -14.36 -2.73
N TYR A 312 -4.97 -14.22 -1.51
CA TYR A 312 -5.33 -15.38 -0.69
C TYR A 312 -6.54 -16.16 -1.24
N ALA A 313 -7.57 -15.46 -1.72
CA ALA A 313 -8.78 -16.07 -2.25
C ALA A 313 -8.56 -16.85 -3.55
N PHE A 314 -7.63 -16.41 -4.41
CA PHE A 314 -7.31 -17.11 -5.66
C PHE A 314 -6.24 -18.20 -5.47
N LEU A 315 -5.34 -18.04 -4.51
CA LEU A 315 -4.14 -18.88 -4.42
C LEU A 315 -4.20 -19.92 -3.27
N ASP A 316 -5.05 -19.74 -2.25
CA ASP A 316 -5.24 -20.73 -1.17
C ASP A 316 -6.59 -21.47 -1.24
N ASP A 317 -6.55 -22.75 -1.65
CA ASP A 317 -7.74 -23.62 -1.71
C ASP A 317 -8.32 -23.90 -0.32
N SER A 318 -7.50 -23.87 0.74
CA SER A 318 -7.95 -24.06 2.12
C SER A 318 -8.77 -22.87 2.60
N PHE A 319 -8.34 -21.66 2.24
CA PHE A 319 -9.09 -20.43 2.47
C PHE A 319 -10.45 -20.48 1.77
N ARG A 320 -10.49 -20.78 0.46
CA ARG A 320 -11.75 -20.86 -0.31
C ARG A 320 -12.73 -21.88 0.26
N LYS A 321 -12.25 -23.05 0.68
CA LYS A 321 -13.09 -24.10 1.27
C LYS A 321 -13.63 -23.68 2.63
N SER A 322 -12.80 -23.07 3.47
CA SER A 322 -13.23 -22.59 4.80
C SER A 322 -14.21 -21.42 4.69
N PHE A 323 -13.98 -20.49 3.77
CA PHE A 323 -14.87 -19.36 3.49
C PHE A 323 -16.25 -19.82 3.02
N ARG A 324 -16.31 -20.71 2.01
CA ARG A 324 -17.58 -21.30 1.55
C ARG A 324 -18.34 -22.02 2.65
N LYS A 325 -17.65 -22.88 3.41
CA LYS A 325 -18.28 -23.62 4.52
C LYS A 325 -18.92 -22.68 5.56
N MET A 326 -18.29 -21.53 5.84
CA MET A 326 -18.86 -20.56 6.79
C MET A 326 -20.01 -19.75 6.20
N LEU A 327 -20.04 -19.51 4.89
CA LEU A 327 -21.18 -18.89 4.22
C LEU A 327 -22.39 -19.84 4.22
N GLU A 328 -22.16 -21.12 3.90
CA GLU A 328 -23.19 -22.17 3.89
C GLU A 328 -23.77 -22.44 5.30
N CYS A 329 -22.95 -22.39 6.35
CA CYS A 329 -23.43 -22.51 7.74
C CYS A 329 -24.14 -21.25 8.27
N ARG A 330 -24.19 -20.14 7.52
CA ARG A 330 -24.94 -18.92 7.89
C ARG A 330 -26.34 -18.89 7.26
N THR A 331 -26.61 -19.76 6.29
CA THR A 331 -27.89 -19.90 5.58
C THR A 331 -28.78 -21.02 6.10
N SER A 332 -28.49 -21.60 7.29
CA SER A 332 -29.32 -22.64 7.91
C SER A 332 -29.88 -22.21 9.25
#